data_AF-A0A2D8SUS0-F1
#
_entry.id   AF-A0A2D8SUS0-F1
#
_cell.length_a   1.000
_cell.length_b   1.000
_cell.length_c   1.000
_cell.angle_alpha   90.00
_cell.angle_beta   90.00
_cell.angle_gamma   90.00
#
_symmetry.space_group_name_H-M   'P 1'
#
loop_
_entity.id
_entity.type
_entity.pdbx_description
1 polymer ?
#
loop_
_entity_poly.entity_id
_entity_poly.type
_entity_poly.pdbx_seq_one_letter_code
_entity_poly.pdbx_strand_id
1 'polypeptide(L)'
;AASAQMVEAVVRDKKRLVPCAAYCDSEYGVGGYFVGVPVILGGSGVEKIVELSLLPDEKAALDKSIEAVRELVAAMGRLTA
;
A
#
# COMPACT_ATOMS: atom_id res chain seq x y z
N ALA A 1 -15.88 9.69 -2.06
CA ALA A 1 -16.25 9.11 -0.74
C ALA A 1 -15.03 8.56 0.00
N ALA A 2 -14.24 7.65 -0.59
CA ALA A 2 -13.07 7.03 0.06
C ALA A 2 -12.00 8.03 0.54
N SER A 3 -11.61 8.99 -0.31
CA SER A 3 -10.60 9.99 0.08
C SER A 3 -11.06 10.88 1.25
N ALA A 4 -12.35 11.21 1.32
CA ALA A 4 -12.91 11.96 2.45
C ALA A 4 -12.84 11.16 3.76
N GLN A 5 -13.03 9.83 3.70
CA GLN A 5 -12.87 8.95 4.86
C GLN A 5 -11.41 8.82 5.30
N MET A 6 -10.47 8.79 4.35
CA MET A 6 -9.04 8.81 4.67
C MET A 6 -8.68 10.13 5.36
N VAL A 7 -9.09 11.26 4.80
CA VAL A 7 -8.87 12.59 5.41
C VAL A 7 -9.49 12.66 6.79
N GLU A 8 -10.73 12.21 6.98
CA GLU A 8 -11.36 12.20 8.29
C GLU A 8 -10.62 11.31 9.29
N ALA A 9 -10.13 10.15 8.86
CA ALA A 9 -9.38 9.23 9.72
C ALA A 9 -8.03 9.82 10.18
N VAL A 10 -7.35 10.57 9.30
CA VAL A 10 -6.13 11.31 9.65
C VAL A 10 -6.47 12.48 10.59
N VAL A 11 -7.38 13.36 10.18
CA VAL A 11 -7.71 14.59 10.94
C VAL A 11 -8.25 14.28 12.34
N ARG A 12 -9.00 13.19 12.50
CA ARG A 12 -9.59 12.78 13.78
C ARG A 12 -8.79 11.70 14.52
N ASP A 13 -7.58 11.38 14.05
CA ASP A 13 -6.73 10.31 14.61
C ASP A 13 -7.52 9.04 14.96
N LYS A 14 -8.36 8.57 14.02
CA LYS A 14 -9.28 7.46 14.29
C LYS A 14 -8.58 6.10 14.39
N LYS A 15 -7.30 6.03 14.00
CA LYS A 15 -6.50 4.80 13.91
C LYS A 15 -7.26 3.70 13.19
N ARG A 16 -7.84 4.07 12.05
CA ARG A 16 -8.77 3.20 11.32
C ARG A 16 -8.01 2.29 10.38
N LEU A 17 -8.40 1.02 10.33
CA LEU A 17 -7.93 0.09 9.32
C LEU A 17 -8.59 0.44 7.98
N VAL A 18 -7.79 0.87 7.02
CA VAL A 18 -8.23 1.29 5.68
C VAL A 18 -7.32 0.65 4.64
N PRO A 19 -7.87 0.01 3.59
CA PRO A 19 -7.05 -0.43 2.47
C PRO A 19 -6.61 0.81 1.67
N CYS A 20 -5.32 1.08 1.61
CA CYS A 20 -4.77 2.13 0.75
C CYS A 20 -3.41 1.74 0.17
N ALA A 21 -2.99 2.45 -0.87
CA ALA A 21 -1.63 2.29 -1.39
C ALA A 21 -0.65 2.86 -0.36
N ALA A 22 0.19 2.00 0.21
CA ALA A 22 1.21 2.38 1.17
C ALA A 22 2.57 1.87 0.69
N TYR A 23 3.63 2.56 1.10
CA TYR A 23 4.99 2.18 0.77
C TYR A 23 5.40 0.98 1.61
N CYS A 24 5.54 -0.18 0.97
CA CYS A 24 6.00 -1.40 1.60
C CYS A 24 7.51 -1.51 1.42
N ASP A 25 8.27 -1.37 2.51
CA ASP A 25 9.73 -1.47 2.47
C ASP A 25 10.17 -2.92 2.55
N SER A 26 9.72 -3.64 3.59
CA SER A 26 10.04 -5.06 3.82
C SER A 26 8.80 -5.95 3.80
N GLU A 27 7.64 -5.35 4.03
CA GLU A 27 6.34 -5.99 4.17
C GLU A 27 5.96 -6.72 2.87
N TYR A 28 5.42 -7.92 3.01
CA TYR A 28 5.09 -8.81 1.89
C TYR A 28 6.28 -9.14 0.95
N GLY A 29 7.53 -8.82 1.32
CA GLY A 29 8.70 -9.03 0.45
C GLY A 29 8.77 -8.06 -0.74
N VAL A 30 8.03 -6.94 -0.71
CA VAL A 30 7.90 -6.04 -1.86
C VAL A 30 9.18 -5.25 -2.15
N GLY A 31 9.94 -4.81 -1.15
CA GLY A 31 11.24 -4.17 -1.37
C GLY A 31 11.16 -2.76 -1.97
N GLY A 32 10.30 -1.90 -1.43
CA GLY A 32 10.31 -0.46 -1.71
C GLY A 32 9.35 0.03 -2.80
N TYR A 33 8.13 -0.49 -2.84
CA TYR A 33 7.09 -0.03 -3.79
C TYR A 33 5.79 0.32 -3.06
N PHE A 34 5.00 1.20 -3.68
CA PHE A 34 3.64 1.49 -3.22
C PHE A 34 2.69 0.41 -3.68
N VAL A 35 2.09 -0.32 -2.73
CA VAL A 35 1.17 -1.43 -3.00
C VAL A 35 -0.09 -1.24 -2.18
N GLY A 36 -1.24 -1.68 -2.73
CA GLY A 36 -2.51 -1.64 -2.03
C GLY A 36 -2.55 -2.66 -0.90
N VAL A 37 -2.32 -2.21 0.32
CA VAL A 37 -2.28 -3.06 1.52
C VAL A 37 -3.18 -2.50 2.62
N PRO A 38 -3.69 -3.33 3.52
CA PRO A 38 -4.43 -2.83 4.68
C PRO A 38 -3.47 -2.10 5.62
N VAL A 39 -3.75 -0.83 5.90
CA VAL A 39 -2.96 -0.03 6.83
C VAL A 39 -3.81 0.57 7.93
N ILE A 40 -3.16 0.87 9.04
CA ILE A 40 -3.72 1.69 10.11
C ILE A 40 -3.39 3.14 9.80
N LEU A 41 -4.44 3.92 9.52
CA LEU A 41 -4.35 5.34 9.23
C LEU A 41 -4.72 6.14 10.49
N GLY A 42 -3.79 6.95 10.97
CA GLY A 42 -3.92 7.81 12.16
C GLY A 42 -3.50 9.25 11.87
N GLY A 43 -3.33 10.05 12.92
CA GLY A 43 -3.00 11.48 12.85
C GLY A 43 -1.68 11.79 12.15
N SER A 44 -0.74 10.85 12.20
CA SER A 44 0.58 10.94 11.54
C SER A 44 0.59 10.34 10.12
N GLY A 45 -0.58 9.99 9.56
CA GLY A 45 -0.68 9.29 8.27
C GLY A 45 -0.70 7.78 8.44
N VAL A 46 0.16 7.06 7.70
CA VAL A 46 0.27 5.60 7.77
C VAL A 46 1.09 5.23 9.01
N GLU A 47 0.44 4.74 10.06
CA GLU A 47 1.11 4.36 11.32
C GLU A 47 1.63 2.93 11.30
N LYS A 48 0.92 2.03 10.61
CA LYS A 48 1.29 0.61 10.55
C LYS A 48 0.72 -0.06 9.30
N ILE A 49 1.53 -0.87 8.64
CA ILE A 49 1.07 -1.80 7.61
C ILE A 49 0.69 -3.12 8.30
N VAL A 50 -0.49 -3.64 7.98
CA VAL A 50 -1.00 -4.89 8.56
C VAL A 50 -0.63 -6.02 7.62
N GLU A 51 0.39 -6.80 8.00
CA GLU A 51 0.74 -8.01 7.27
C GLU A 51 -0.22 -9.14 7.61
N LEU A 52 -0.87 -9.66 6.57
CA LEU A 52 -1.77 -10.79 6.65
C LEU A 52 -1.07 -12.04 6.09
N SER A 53 -1.31 -13.17 6.74
CA SER A 53 -0.91 -14.48 6.21
C SER A 53 -1.80 -14.81 5.01
N LEU A 54 -1.29 -14.53 3.81
CA LEU A 54 -1.95 -14.82 2.54
C LEU A 54 -1.85 -16.31 2.22
N LEU A 55 -2.88 -16.86 1.58
CA LEU A 55 -2.79 -18.18 0.96
C LEU A 55 -1.86 -18.14 -0.27
N PRO A 56 -1.34 -19.29 -0.73
CA PRO A 56 -0.44 -19.36 -1.89
C PRO A 56 -1.02 -18.68 -3.15
N ASP A 57 -2.31 -18.87 -3.42
CA ASP A 57 -3.00 -18.26 -4.56
C ASP A 57 -3.12 -16.74 -4.43
N GLU A 58 -3.43 -16.24 -3.23
CA GLU A 58 -3.53 -14.80 -2.95
C GLU A 58 -2.16 -14.13 -3.01
N LYS A 59 -1.12 -14.81 -2.53
CA LYS A 59 0.27 -14.35 -2.65
C LYS A 59 0.68 -14.25 -4.12
N ALA A 60 0.38 -15.25 -4.94
CA ALA A 60 0.64 -15.18 -6.38
C ALA A 60 -0.09 -14.01 -7.06
N ALA A 61 -1.33 -13.72 -6.65
CA ALA A 61 -2.09 -12.58 -7.15
C ALA A 61 -1.48 -11.23 -6.70
N LEU A 62 -0.97 -11.15 -5.47
CA LEU A 62 -0.27 -9.98 -4.95
C LEU A 62 1.06 -9.76 -5.70
N ASP A 63 1.86 -10.82 -5.88
CA ASP A 63 3.13 -10.79 -6.60
C ASP A 63 2.93 -10.28 -8.04
N LYS A 64 1.91 -10.77 -8.74
CA LYS A 64 1.54 -10.28 -10.08
C LYS A 64 1.17 -8.79 -10.07
N SER A 65 0.49 -8.32 -9.04
CA SER A 65 0.14 -6.89 -8.89
C SER A 65 1.39 -6.05 -8.64
N ILE A 66 2.34 -6.55 -7.84
CA ILE A 66 3.63 -5.88 -7.59
C ILE A 66 4.45 -5.79 -8.88
N GLU A 67 4.52 -6.85 -9.68
CA GLU A 67 5.22 -6.83 -10.97
C GLU A 67 4.67 -5.75 -11.91
N ALA A 68 3.34 -5.63 -12.03
CA ALA A 68 2.72 -4.58 -12.83
C ALA A 68 3.09 -3.16 -12.36
N VAL A 69 3.17 -2.94 -11.04
CA VAL A 69 3.62 -1.67 -10.46
C VAL A 69 5.10 -1.42 -10.78
N ARG A 70 5.95 -2.44 -10.66
CA ARG A 70 7.38 -2.35 -10.99
C ARG A 70 7.60 -1.96 -12.45
N GLU A 71 6.89 -2.58 -13.37
CA GLU A 71 6.95 -2.25 -14.80
C GLU A 71 6.51 -0.81 -15.07
N LEU A 72 5.42 -0.36 -14.43
CA LEU A 72 4.91 1.00 -14.59
C LEU A 72 5.91 2.03 -14.05
N VAL A 73 6.49 1.79 -12.88
CA VAL A 73 7.53 2.66 -12.29
C VAL A 73 8.77 2.70 -13.19
N ALA A 74 9.21 1.56 -13.72
CA ALA A 74 10.34 1.49 -14.65
C ALA A 74 10.03 2.21 -15.98
N ALA A 75 8.80 2.14 -16.49
CA ALA A 75 8.36 2.90 -17.65
C ALA A 75 8.41 4.42 -17.37
N MET A 76 7.87 4.87 -16.23
CA MET A 76 7.93 6.27 -15.83
C MET A 76 9.37 6.78 -15.64
N GLY A 77 10.25 5.96 -15.06
CA GLY A 77 11.68 6.29 -14.93
C GLY A 77 12.37 6.53 -16.27
N ARG A 78 11.97 5.81 -17.33
CA ARG A 78 12.50 6.02 -18.69
C ARG A 78 12.00 7.31 -19.37
N LEU A 79 10.83 7.81 -18.96
CA LEU A 79 10.23 9.05 -19.50
C LEU A 79 10.72 10.32 -18.78
N THR A 80 11.23 10.16 -17.55
CA THR A 80 11.66 11.25 -16.68
C THR A 80 13.19 11.42 -16.62
N ALA A 81 13.93 10.54 -17.30
CA ALA A 81 15.37 10.62 -17.54
C ALA A 81 15.66 11.28 -18.89
#